data_AF-F6G4L3-F1
#
_entry.id   AF-F6G4L3-F1
#
_cell.length_a   1.000
_cell.length_b   1.000
_cell.length_c   1.000
_cell.angle_alpha   90.00
_cell.angle_beta   90.00
_cell.angle_gamma   90.00
#
_symmetry.space_group_name_H-M   'P 1'
#
loop_
_entity.id
_entity.type
_entity.pdbx_description
1 polymer ?
#
loop_
_entity_poly.entity_id
_entity_poly.type
_entity_poly.pdbx_seq_one_letter_code
_entity_poly.pdbx_strand_id
1 'polypeptide(L)'
;MGVRMPLTKINPSASADATLPASPVPEADANDDRCPLARSRSAELSALAKAGSRRAAGERAFHPRAQLRRAAYQVGKDAMHYRNVQRRLNAQLEHLDPETGFKDQLDFSDASLAEVESILRHIAVSPELLSVSRGKSAVTPLFTKTFLMPLLDGGQLRFHEFRAGGGAQEEEEQPHRHRWNLKTEHMKGAYVQQVHEETHAGAPGARVHQKHRLEATPKDKTERRFTHIGEAFVRQSATKLYSEEQRPHDFPLEETHSVADLSRHAGTTLTLARTGKAMHDDSISYNAGTEVLTTSPLGRTADEQAFLERLHRSIAIVQLVQLRRDLEAYLREQPPASLTAGERCHLEDAKAPNYFETSLLPALATLDLAKAVGQASDEFSPETVAYLDSALERIKSTPLRQILADNDEHLRAGHFSAELSNFEQLKSLINATE
;
A
#
# COMPACT_ATOMS: atom_id res chain seq x y z
N MET A 1 -18.46 -41.32 -35.00
CA MET A 1 -19.43 -40.29 -35.43
C MET A 1 -20.42 -40.07 -34.30
N GLY A 2 -20.41 -38.88 -33.71
CA GLY A 2 -21.28 -38.49 -32.61
C GLY A 2 -21.20 -36.99 -32.43
N VAL A 3 -22.13 -36.29 -33.06
CA VAL A 3 -22.21 -34.83 -33.18
C VAL A 3 -22.53 -34.21 -31.82
N ARG A 4 -21.68 -33.30 -31.33
CA ARG A 4 -22.01 -32.38 -30.23
C ARG A 4 -22.54 -31.08 -30.84
N MET A 5 -23.80 -30.79 -30.56
CA MET A 5 -24.37 -29.45 -30.74
C MET A 5 -23.97 -28.53 -29.58
N PRO A 6 -23.70 -27.24 -29.82
CA PRO A 6 -23.45 -26.27 -28.77
C PRO A 6 -24.77 -25.72 -28.22
N LEU A 7 -24.88 -25.66 -26.89
CA LEU A 7 -25.94 -24.94 -26.19
C LEU A 7 -25.64 -23.44 -26.22
N THR A 8 -26.42 -22.74 -27.03
CA THR A 8 -26.65 -21.29 -26.98
C THR A 8 -27.19 -20.88 -25.60
N LYS A 9 -26.58 -19.86 -24.98
CA LYS A 9 -27.27 -18.97 -24.03
C LYS A 9 -27.31 -17.57 -24.61
N ILE A 10 -28.51 -17.22 -25.06
CA ILE A 10 -28.97 -15.87 -25.35
C ILE A 10 -29.24 -15.18 -24.00
N ASN A 11 -28.76 -13.95 -23.84
CA ASN A 11 -29.26 -13.03 -22.82
C ASN A 11 -29.66 -11.73 -23.55
N PRO A 12 -30.96 -11.36 -23.59
CA PRO A 12 -31.43 -10.09 -24.14
C PRO A 12 -31.62 -9.03 -23.05
N SER A 13 -31.79 -7.77 -23.48
CA SER A 13 -32.12 -6.52 -22.73
C SER A 13 -30.86 -5.72 -22.33
N ALA A 14 -30.41 -4.67 -23.02
CA ALA A 14 -31.03 -3.47 -23.60
C ALA A 14 -31.56 -2.46 -22.55
N SER A 15 -30.81 -1.37 -22.35
CA SER A 15 -31.22 0.04 -22.14
C SER A 15 -30.00 0.82 -21.60
N ALA A 16 -29.64 2.04 -21.98
CA ALA A 16 -30.07 2.93 -23.05
C ALA A 16 -28.92 3.93 -23.29
N ASP A 17 -28.72 4.26 -24.55
CA ASP A 17 -28.06 5.48 -25.01
C ASP A 17 -28.72 6.70 -24.37
N ALA A 18 -27.89 7.60 -23.84
CA ALA A 18 -28.26 8.99 -23.56
C ALA A 18 -27.04 9.88 -23.81
N THR A 19 -26.62 9.96 -25.07
CA THR A 19 -25.85 11.09 -25.58
C THR A 19 -26.77 12.31 -25.60
N LEU A 20 -26.52 13.27 -24.71
CA LEU A 20 -27.06 14.62 -24.84
C LEU A 20 -25.91 15.61 -25.04
N PRO A 21 -26.13 16.64 -25.88
CA PRO A 21 -25.06 17.39 -26.52
C PRO A 21 -24.48 18.48 -25.63
N ALA A 22 -23.20 18.75 -25.88
CA ALA A 22 -22.52 19.95 -25.43
C ALA A 22 -23.28 21.21 -25.88
N SER A 23 -23.34 22.22 -25.01
CA SER A 23 -23.71 23.58 -25.36
C SER A 23 -22.76 24.57 -24.69
N PRO A 24 -22.56 25.74 -25.32
CA PRO A 24 -21.24 26.32 -25.51
C PRO A 24 -20.83 27.27 -24.39
N VAL A 25 -19.52 27.39 -24.23
CA VAL A 25 -18.85 28.46 -23.50
C VAL A 25 -19.01 29.76 -24.30
N PRO A 26 -19.45 30.88 -23.70
CA PRO A 26 -19.23 32.19 -24.29
C PRO A 26 -17.88 32.74 -23.84
N GLU A 27 -17.05 33.08 -24.82
CA GLU A 27 -15.93 34.01 -24.67
C GLU A 27 -16.46 35.39 -24.23
N ALA A 28 -15.76 36.02 -23.30
CA ALA A 28 -15.88 37.45 -23.03
C ALA A 28 -14.49 38.03 -22.82
N ASP A 29 -14.22 39.07 -23.60
CA ASP A 29 -13.00 39.83 -23.73
C ASP A 29 -12.56 40.57 -22.45
N ALA A 30 -11.30 41.00 -22.53
CA ALA A 30 -10.47 41.68 -21.55
C ALA A 30 -10.94 43.08 -21.10
N ASN A 31 -10.25 43.53 -20.03
CA ASN A 31 -10.21 44.86 -19.39
C ASN A 31 -11.35 45.21 -18.42
N ASP A 32 -11.07 45.10 -17.12
CA ASP A 32 -11.01 46.31 -16.28
C ASP A 32 -10.18 46.09 -15.00
N ASP A 33 -9.26 47.02 -14.78
CA ASP A 33 -8.46 47.17 -13.57
C ASP A 33 -9.35 47.73 -12.45
N ARG A 34 -9.44 47.01 -11.31
CA ARG A 34 -9.44 47.54 -9.92
C ARG A 34 -10.01 46.52 -8.94
N CYS A 35 -9.26 46.27 -7.88
CA CYS A 35 -9.58 45.40 -6.75
C CYS A 35 -10.52 46.09 -5.75
N PRO A 36 -11.69 45.49 -5.41
CA PRO A 36 -12.20 45.58 -4.04
C PRO A 36 -12.98 44.31 -3.60
N LEU A 37 -12.30 43.21 -3.23
CA LEU A 37 -12.99 41.98 -2.77
C LEU A 37 -12.63 41.52 -1.34
N ALA A 38 -11.84 42.28 -0.59
CA ALA A 38 -11.39 41.87 0.75
C ALA A 38 -12.30 42.30 1.92
N ARG A 39 -13.44 43.00 1.68
CA ARG A 39 -14.29 43.52 2.78
C ARG A 39 -15.76 43.07 2.79
N SER A 40 -16.26 42.41 1.75
CA SER A 40 -17.67 41.96 1.71
C SER A 40 -17.91 40.56 2.30
N ARG A 41 -16.90 39.66 2.31
CA ARG A 41 -17.06 38.28 2.81
C ARG A 41 -17.15 38.14 4.34
N SER A 42 -16.70 39.13 5.12
CA SER A 42 -16.79 39.08 6.59
C SER A 42 -18.18 39.43 7.15
N ALA A 43 -19.03 40.11 6.36
CA ALA A 43 -20.37 40.48 6.77
C ALA A 43 -21.39 39.34 6.57
N GLU A 44 -21.26 38.54 5.50
CA GLU A 44 -22.15 37.41 5.21
C GLU A 44 -21.90 36.20 6.14
N LEU A 45 -20.64 35.95 6.53
CA LEU A 45 -20.30 34.90 7.51
C LEU A 45 -20.81 35.22 8.93
N SER A 46 -20.91 36.51 9.29
CA SER A 46 -21.47 36.93 10.59
C SER A 46 -23.01 36.84 10.65
N ALA A 47 -23.69 36.95 9.51
CA ALA A 47 -25.15 36.82 9.43
C ALA A 47 -25.60 35.35 9.47
N LEU A 48 -24.86 34.44 8.81
CA LEU A 48 -25.11 32.99 8.86
C LEU A 48 -24.81 32.38 10.23
N ALA A 49 -23.80 32.89 10.96
CA ALA A 49 -23.49 32.45 12.33
C ALA A 49 -24.56 32.83 13.37
N LYS A 50 -25.36 33.89 13.12
CA LYS A 50 -26.46 34.30 14.02
C LYS A 50 -27.79 33.60 13.70
N ALA A 51 -27.98 33.09 12.49
CA ALA A 51 -29.20 32.38 12.11
C ALA A 51 -29.20 30.88 12.53
N GLY A 52 -28.03 30.25 12.64
CA GLY A 52 -27.91 28.84 13.06
C GLY A 52 -28.01 28.59 14.56
N SER A 53 -27.91 29.62 15.41
CA SER A 53 -27.73 29.46 16.85
C SER A 53 -29.04 29.38 17.67
N ARG A 54 -30.21 29.25 17.03
CA ARG A 54 -31.53 29.20 17.72
C ARG A 54 -32.30 27.88 17.61
N ARG A 55 -31.72 26.83 17.03
CA ARG A 55 -32.34 25.48 17.02
C ARG A 55 -31.30 24.38 17.27
N ALA A 56 -30.85 24.26 18.51
CA ALA A 56 -30.31 23.02 19.08
C ALA A 56 -30.02 23.25 20.58
N ALA A 57 -31.08 23.41 21.37
CA ALA A 57 -30.97 23.25 22.82
C ALA A 57 -31.07 21.75 23.11
N GLY A 58 -29.94 21.08 23.35
CA GLY A 58 -29.96 19.68 23.78
C GLY A 58 -28.64 18.91 23.67
N GLU A 59 -27.70 19.31 22.81
CA GLU A 59 -26.43 18.58 22.66
C GLU A 59 -25.27 19.33 23.30
N ARG A 60 -24.47 18.62 24.10
CA ARG A 60 -23.28 19.14 24.78
C ARG A 60 -22.40 19.85 23.75
N ALA A 61 -22.31 21.18 23.87
CA ALA A 61 -21.38 21.99 23.10
C ALA A 61 -19.93 21.62 23.48
N PHE A 62 -19.37 20.60 22.83
CA PHE A 62 -17.95 20.30 22.90
C PHE A 62 -17.19 21.48 22.31
N HIS A 63 -16.43 22.19 23.15
CA HIS A 63 -15.77 23.42 22.77
C HIS A 63 -14.78 23.22 21.60
N PRO A 64 -14.97 23.91 20.45
CA PRO A 64 -14.07 23.83 19.28
C PRO A 64 -12.61 24.10 19.63
N ARG A 65 -12.36 24.94 20.65
CA ARG A 65 -11.01 25.22 21.17
C ARG A 65 -10.32 24.00 21.77
N ALA A 66 -11.05 23.10 22.42
CA ALA A 66 -10.47 21.89 23.00
C ALA A 66 -10.08 20.89 21.90
N GLN A 67 -10.89 20.76 20.85
CA GLN A 67 -10.57 19.94 19.67
C GLN A 67 -9.35 20.49 18.93
N LEU A 68 -9.29 21.80 18.69
CA LEU A 68 -8.13 22.45 18.06
C LEU A 68 -6.85 22.27 18.88
N ARG A 69 -6.93 22.38 20.22
CA ARG A 69 -5.77 22.13 21.10
C ARG A 69 -5.31 20.67 21.04
N ARG A 70 -6.24 19.71 21.03
CA ARG A 70 -5.90 18.28 20.88
C ARG A 70 -5.25 18.01 19.53
N ALA A 71 -5.79 18.57 18.45
CA ALA A 71 -5.22 18.46 17.12
C ALA A 71 -3.80 19.06 17.06
N ALA A 72 -3.62 20.28 17.56
CA ALA A 72 -2.31 20.93 17.60
C ALA A 72 -1.29 20.15 18.45
N TYR A 73 -1.71 19.62 19.60
CA TYR A 73 -0.88 18.76 20.43
C TYR A 73 -0.46 17.48 19.69
N GLN A 74 -1.40 16.84 18.99
CA GLN A 74 -1.11 15.64 18.21
C GLN A 74 -0.15 15.91 17.05
N VAL A 75 -0.33 17.02 16.33
CA VAL A 75 0.62 17.46 15.28
C VAL A 75 2.03 17.67 15.85
N GLY A 76 2.14 18.29 17.03
CA GLY A 76 3.42 18.45 17.72
C GLY A 76 4.05 17.10 18.11
N LYS A 77 3.26 16.16 18.61
CA LYS A 77 3.70 14.80 18.94
C LYS A 77 4.21 14.05 17.71
N ASP A 78 3.46 14.09 16.61
CA ASP A 78 3.82 13.43 15.35
C ASP A 78 5.13 13.99 14.76
N ALA A 79 5.30 15.32 14.82
CA ALA A 79 6.54 15.98 14.41
C ALA A 79 7.75 15.56 15.27
N MET A 80 7.57 15.39 16.58
CA MET A 80 8.63 14.88 17.46
C MET A 80 8.97 13.42 17.14
N HIS A 81 7.97 12.56 16.94
CA HIS A 81 8.20 11.17 16.54
C HIS A 81 8.97 11.08 15.23
N TYR A 82 8.58 11.84 14.21
CA TYR A 82 9.29 11.91 12.94
C TYR A 82 10.79 12.21 13.13
N ARG A 83 11.13 13.25 13.91
CA ARG A 83 12.52 13.64 14.17
C ARG A 83 13.28 12.58 14.99
N ASN A 84 12.63 11.95 15.95
CA ASN A 84 13.24 10.92 16.78
C ASN A 84 13.58 9.67 15.97
N VAL A 85 12.64 9.21 15.12
CA VAL A 85 12.88 8.09 14.20
C VAL A 85 14.00 8.44 13.22
N GLN A 86 13.95 9.62 12.60
CA GLN A 86 15.00 10.07 11.69
C GLN A 86 16.38 10.08 12.35
N ARG A 87 16.48 10.60 13.59
CA ARG A 87 17.73 10.61 14.36
C ARG A 87 18.21 9.19 14.68
N ARG A 88 17.31 8.30 15.11
CA ARG A 88 17.65 6.91 15.46
C ARG A 88 18.18 6.15 14.25
N LEU A 89 17.50 6.27 13.10
CA LEU A 89 17.93 5.63 11.85
C LEU A 89 19.24 6.24 11.35
N ASN A 90 19.43 7.55 11.43
CA ASN A 90 20.69 8.19 11.05
C ASN A 90 21.86 7.73 11.91
N ALA A 91 21.68 7.60 13.22
CA ALA A 91 22.72 7.07 14.11
C ALA A 91 23.10 5.62 13.74
N GLN A 92 22.14 4.81 13.29
CA GLN A 92 22.44 3.48 12.75
C GLN A 92 23.22 3.57 11.43
N LEU A 93 22.84 4.49 10.52
CA LEU A 93 23.54 4.67 9.24
C LEU A 93 24.99 5.15 9.39
N GLU A 94 25.28 6.00 10.39
CA GLU A 94 26.64 6.52 10.66
C GLU A 94 27.64 5.41 10.99
N HIS A 95 27.17 4.28 11.51
CA HIS A 95 28.01 3.16 11.91
C HIS A 95 28.03 2.01 10.89
N LEU A 96 27.35 2.17 9.75
CA LEU A 96 27.35 1.16 8.70
C LEU A 96 28.67 1.12 7.96
N ASP A 97 29.22 -0.09 7.84
CA ASP A 97 30.33 -0.36 6.95
C ASP A 97 29.95 0.02 5.49
N PRO A 98 30.65 0.98 4.88
CA PRO A 98 30.42 1.39 3.50
C PRO A 98 30.63 0.29 2.46
N GLU A 99 31.41 -0.76 2.75
CA GLU A 99 31.75 -1.83 1.81
C GLU A 99 30.85 -3.07 1.94
N THR A 100 30.22 -3.23 3.10
CA THR A 100 29.40 -4.43 3.36
C THR A 100 27.93 -4.14 3.60
N GLY A 101 27.56 -2.86 3.71
CA GLY A 101 26.17 -2.43 3.74
C GLY A 101 25.45 -2.77 5.04
N PHE A 102 24.15 -3.08 4.98
CA PHE A 102 23.27 -3.16 6.15
C PHE A 102 23.51 -4.36 7.08
N LYS A 103 23.95 -5.52 6.57
CA LYS A 103 24.23 -6.76 7.35
C LYS A 103 23.21 -6.99 8.49
N ASP A 104 23.65 -7.53 9.62
CA ASP A 104 22.85 -7.75 10.83
C ASP A 104 22.60 -6.46 11.65
N GLN A 105 23.10 -5.29 11.22
CA GLN A 105 23.24 -4.11 12.10
C GLN A 105 22.04 -3.16 12.07
N LEU A 106 21.13 -3.33 11.12
CA LEU A 106 19.87 -2.60 11.10
C LEU A 106 18.73 -3.50 11.50
N ASP A 107 18.38 -3.44 12.78
CA ASP A 107 17.11 -3.97 13.24
C ASP A 107 16.06 -2.86 13.10
N PHE A 108 14.99 -3.15 12.37
CA PHE A 108 13.81 -2.33 12.47
C PHE A 108 13.18 -2.67 13.82
N SER A 109 13.20 -1.72 14.75
CA SER A 109 12.68 -1.97 16.10
C SER A 109 11.21 -2.38 16.07
N ASP A 110 10.80 -3.24 17.02
CA ASP A 110 9.40 -3.63 17.35
C ASP A 110 8.40 -2.45 17.54
N ALA A 111 8.87 -1.20 17.54
CA ALA A 111 8.08 0.04 17.68
C ALA A 111 7.47 0.59 16.36
N SER A 112 7.49 -0.19 15.27
CA SER A 112 7.32 0.30 13.89
C SER A 112 5.93 0.86 13.56
N LEU A 113 4.83 0.25 14.03
CA LEU A 113 3.48 0.64 13.58
C LEU A 113 3.06 2.05 14.01
N ALA A 114 3.14 2.36 15.30
CA ALA A 114 2.72 3.67 15.83
C ALA A 114 3.63 4.81 15.34
N GLU A 115 4.91 4.53 15.14
CA GLU A 115 5.86 5.47 14.56
C GLU A 115 5.57 5.74 13.09
N VAL A 116 5.32 4.70 12.29
CA VAL A 116 4.92 4.83 10.88
C VAL A 116 3.61 5.60 10.76
N GLU A 117 2.61 5.28 11.58
CA GLU A 117 1.35 6.02 11.62
C GLU A 117 1.61 7.51 11.90
N SER A 118 2.45 7.83 12.90
CA SER A 118 2.79 9.20 13.26
C SER A 118 3.56 9.92 12.14
N ILE A 119 4.47 9.24 11.45
CA ILE A 119 5.20 9.78 10.30
C ILE A 119 4.22 10.10 9.16
N LEU A 120 3.35 9.18 8.78
CA LEU A 120 2.35 9.39 7.74
C LEU A 120 1.41 10.55 8.08
N ARG A 121 0.93 10.63 9.33
CA ARG A 121 0.10 11.74 9.81
C ARG A 121 0.87 13.07 9.76
N HIS A 122 2.15 13.09 10.14
CA HIS A 122 2.97 14.29 10.06
C HIS A 122 3.15 14.77 8.62
N ILE A 123 3.41 13.85 7.67
CA ILE A 123 3.52 14.17 6.25
C ILE A 123 2.21 14.77 5.73
N ALA A 124 1.06 14.16 6.06
CA ALA A 124 -0.25 14.59 5.58
C ALA A 124 -0.64 16.02 6.01
N VAL A 125 -0.08 16.53 7.11
CA VAL A 125 -0.40 17.88 7.63
C VAL A 125 0.71 18.91 7.40
N SER A 126 1.84 18.50 6.84
CA SER A 126 3.02 19.37 6.64
C SER A 126 3.24 19.62 5.15
N PRO A 127 2.92 20.82 4.62
CA PRO A 127 2.96 21.08 3.17
C PRO A 127 4.31 20.78 2.51
N GLU A 128 5.41 21.10 3.20
CA GLU A 128 6.77 20.81 2.71
C GLU A 128 7.04 19.30 2.61
N LEU A 129 6.72 18.55 3.66
CA LEU A 129 6.92 17.10 3.67
C LEU A 129 5.98 16.41 2.69
N LEU A 130 4.74 16.89 2.55
CA LEU A 130 3.77 16.38 1.58
C LEU A 130 4.31 16.52 0.15
N SER A 131 4.81 17.70 -0.21
CA SER A 131 5.40 17.95 -1.52
C SER A 131 6.63 17.06 -1.78
N VAL A 132 7.54 16.95 -0.81
CA VAL A 132 8.73 16.09 -0.94
C VAL A 132 8.35 14.61 -1.04
N SER A 133 7.42 14.15 -0.20
CA SER A 133 6.94 12.78 -0.19
C SER A 133 6.26 12.44 -1.51
N ARG A 134 5.35 13.28 -2.00
CA ARG A 134 4.68 13.11 -3.30
C ARG A 134 5.68 13.03 -4.45
N GLY A 135 6.64 13.96 -4.50
CA GLY A 135 7.63 14.03 -5.58
C GLY A 135 8.60 12.85 -5.65
N LYS A 136 8.76 12.11 -4.54
CA LYS A 136 9.68 10.95 -4.43
C LYS A 136 8.97 9.60 -4.35
N SER A 137 7.65 9.60 -4.20
CA SER A 137 6.86 8.38 -4.15
C SER A 137 6.63 7.82 -5.55
N ALA A 138 6.40 6.51 -5.62
CA ALA A 138 6.02 5.83 -6.85
C ALA A 138 4.72 5.06 -6.69
N VAL A 139 3.87 5.05 -7.71
CA VAL A 139 2.60 4.32 -7.77
C VAL A 139 2.53 3.62 -9.11
N THR A 140 2.32 2.32 -9.08
CA THR A 140 2.08 1.45 -10.23
C THR A 140 0.80 0.65 -9.97
N PRO A 141 0.28 -0.10 -10.96
CA PRO A 141 -0.81 -1.04 -10.74
C PRO A 141 -0.49 -2.06 -9.63
N LEU A 142 0.73 -2.60 -9.59
CA LEU A 142 1.15 -3.61 -8.59
C LEU A 142 1.41 -3.03 -7.20
N PHE A 143 1.97 -1.82 -7.10
CA PHE A 143 2.41 -1.34 -5.79
C PHE A 143 2.34 0.17 -5.62
N THR A 144 2.51 0.58 -4.37
CA THR A 144 2.73 1.96 -3.97
C THR A 144 3.95 2.04 -3.08
N LYS A 145 4.89 2.91 -3.42
CA LYS A 145 6.10 3.21 -2.65
C LYS A 145 6.02 4.65 -2.18
N THR A 146 5.56 4.83 -0.96
CA THR A 146 5.47 6.13 -0.32
C THR A 146 6.82 6.49 0.30
N PHE A 147 7.39 7.61 -0.09
CA PHE A 147 8.60 8.15 0.54
C PHE A 147 8.24 8.73 1.92
N LEU A 148 8.82 8.19 2.99
CA LEU A 148 8.51 8.62 4.35
C LEU A 148 9.46 9.70 4.84
N MET A 149 10.78 9.49 4.73
CA MET A 149 11.76 10.44 5.22
C MET A 149 13.14 10.29 4.55
N PRO A 150 13.90 11.40 4.43
CA PRO A 150 15.31 11.34 4.06
C PRO A 150 16.18 10.99 5.28
N LEU A 151 17.31 10.36 5.01
CA LEU A 151 18.32 9.99 5.99
C LEU A 151 19.72 10.41 5.47
N LEU A 152 20.75 10.26 6.31
CA LEU A 152 22.14 10.51 5.95
C LEU A 152 22.58 9.68 4.73
N ASP A 153 23.62 10.14 4.04
CA ASP A 153 24.19 9.47 2.86
C ASP A 153 23.15 9.14 1.79
N GLY A 154 22.23 10.06 1.51
CA GLY A 154 21.13 9.84 0.57
C GLY A 154 20.20 8.69 0.98
N GLY A 155 20.23 8.27 2.23
CA GLY A 155 19.37 7.22 2.76
C GLY A 155 17.90 7.63 2.71
N GLN A 156 17.00 6.65 2.64
CA GLN A 156 15.57 6.88 2.53
C GLN A 156 14.80 5.79 3.27
N LEU A 157 13.79 6.18 4.04
CA LEU A 157 12.78 5.24 4.53
C LEU A 157 11.57 5.31 3.60
N ARG A 158 11.05 4.15 3.21
CA ARG A 158 9.90 4.01 2.31
C ARG A 158 8.89 3.04 2.89
N PHE A 159 7.62 3.31 2.63
CA PHE A 159 6.49 2.43 2.92
C PHE A 159 5.99 1.84 1.62
N HIS A 160 5.98 0.52 1.51
CA HIS A 160 5.66 -0.21 0.31
C HIS A 160 4.36 -0.99 0.51
N GLU A 161 3.33 -0.71 -0.29
CA GLU A 161 2.08 -1.44 -0.31
C GLU A 161 1.97 -2.22 -1.63
N PHE A 162 1.98 -3.54 -1.56
CA PHE A 162 1.71 -4.41 -2.71
C PHE A 162 0.21 -4.65 -2.84
N ARG A 163 -0.27 -4.74 -4.08
CA ARG A 163 -1.67 -4.99 -4.44
C ARG A 163 -1.80 -6.34 -5.11
N ALA A 164 -2.84 -7.09 -4.76
CA ALA A 164 -3.20 -8.28 -5.50
C ALA A 164 -3.95 -7.88 -6.78
N GLY A 165 -3.66 -8.56 -7.89
CA GLY A 165 -4.37 -8.31 -9.15
C GLY A 165 -3.98 -6.99 -9.83
N GLY A 166 -2.92 -6.34 -9.38
CA GLY A 166 -2.35 -5.17 -10.06
C GLY A 166 -1.79 -5.51 -11.45
N GLY A 167 -1.52 -6.79 -11.72
CA GLY A 167 -0.95 -7.26 -12.97
C GLY A 167 0.55 -6.98 -13.07
N ALA A 168 1.21 -7.75 -13.94
CA ALA A 168 2.64 -7.64 -14.23
C ALA A 168 2.88 -6.85 -15.54
N GLN A 169 2.74 -5.53 -15.51
CA GLN A 169 2.88 -4.65 -16.68
C GLN A 169 3.96 -3.55 -16.56
N GLU A 170 4.67 -3.39 -15.43
CA GLU A 170 5.64 -2.30 -15.21
C GLU A 170 6.98 -2.73 -14.56
N GLU A 171 7.85 -1.76 -14.24
CA GLU A 171 9.31 -1.92 -14.09
C GLU A 171 9.81 -2.87 -12.97
N GLU A 172 9.21 -2.92 -11.78
CA GLU A 172 9.68 -3.90 -10.76
C GLU A 172 9.15 -5.31 -10.99
N GLU A 173 8.21 -5.47 -11.94
CA GLU A 173 7.76 -6.78 -12.40
C GLU A 173 8.67 -7.31 -13.51
N GLN A 174 9.47 -6.44 -14.13
CA GLN A 174 10.55 -6.85 -15.01
C GLN A 174 11.76 -7.29 -14.20
N PRO A 175 12.54 -8.28 -14.69
CA PRO A 175 13.78 -8.64 -14.03
C PRO A 175 14.68 -7.41 -13.95
N HIS A 176 15.22 -7.14 -12.77
CA HIS A 176 16.12 -6.03 -12.53
C HIS A 176 17.08 -6.34 -11.39
N ARG A 177 18.14 -5.54 -11.29
CA ARG A 177 19.14 -5.60 -10.24
C ARG A 177 19.40 -4.20 -9.69
N HIS A 178 19.35 -4.07 -8.37
CA HIS A 178 19.63 -2.81 -7.69
C HIS A 178 21.13 -2.64 -7.44
N ARG A 179 21.62 -1.42 -7.59
CA ARG A 179 22.98 -1.06 -7.18
C ARG A 179 23.10 -0.56 -5.73
N TRP A 180 21.97 -0.39 -5.05
CA TRP A 180 21.92 0.18 -3.70
C TRP A 180 21.50 -0.88 -2.70
N ASN A 181 22.08 -0.82 -1.51
CA ASN A 181 21.65 -1.67 -0.42
C ASN A 181 20.26 -1.26 0.07
N LEU A 182 19.35 -2.23 0.18
CA LEU A 182 17.99 -2.08 0.67
C LEU A 182 17.77 -3.14 1.76
N LYS A 183 17.19 -2.72 2.88
CA LYS A 183 16.73 -3.63 3.93
C LYS A 183 15.24 -3.47 4.14
N THR A 184 14.53 -4.58 4.26
CA THR A 184 13.07 -4.59 4.26
C THR A 184 12.53 -5.39 5.44
N GLU A 185 11.48 -4.85 6.05
CA GLU A 185 10.71 -5.50 7.11
C GLU A 185 9.25 -5.55 6.68
N HIS A 186 8.61 -6.69 6.93
CA HIS A 186 7.18 -6.86 6.70
C HIS A 186 6.35 -6.30 7.85
N MET A 187 5.35 -5.51 7.52
CA MET A 187 4.33 -5.04 8.46
C MET A 187 3.10 -5.94 8.43
N LYS A 188 2.71 -6.36 7.23
CA LYS A 188 1.70 -7.40 7.05
C LYS A 188 1.91 -8.22 5.78
N GLY A 189 1.38 -9.43 5.81
CA GLY A 189 1.20 -10.29 4.66
C GLY A 189 2.49 -10.69 3.96
N ALA A 190 2.42 -10.94 2.66
CA ALA A 190 3.54 -11.46 1.90
C ALA A 190 3.60 -10.94 0.45
N TYR A 191 4.78 -11.06 -0.17
CA TYR A 191 4.94 -10.92 -1.62
C TYR A 191 5.86 -12.01 -2.15
N VAL A 192 5.75 -12.28 -3.45
CA VAL A 192 6.55 -13.30 -4.11
C VAL A 192 7.60 -12.62 -4.97
N GLN A 193 8.86 -13.02 -4.77
CA GLN A 193 9.97 -12.63 -5.62
C GLN A 193 10.31 -13.77 -6.58
N GLN A 194 10.38 -13.45 -7.87
CA GLN A 194 10.96 -14.33 -8.88
C GLN A 194 12.44 -14.00 -9.03
N VAL A 195 13.28 -15.02 -8.90
CA VAL A 195 14.72 -14.90 -9.15
C VAL A 195 14.99 -15.29 -10.58
N HIS A 196 15.81 -14.50 -11.26
CA HIS A 196 16.16 -14.67 -12.66
C HIS A 196 17.66 -14.77 -12.83
N GLU A 197 18.09 -15.48 -13.88
CA GLU A 197 19.49 -15.59 -14.27
C GLU A 197 19.65 -15.34 -15.76
N GLU A 198 20.78 -14.72 -16.13
CA GLU A 198 21.24 -14.71 -17.51
C GLU A 198 21.73 -16.10 -17.90
N THR A 199 21.39 -16.54 -19.11
CA THR A 199 21.69 -17.87 -19.62
C THR A 199 21.96 -17.83 -21.13
N HIS A 200 21.94 -18.98 -21.80
CA HIS A 200 22.18 -19.12 -23.24
C HIS A 200 20.91 -19.39 -24.03
N ALA A 201 20.99 -19.15 -25.34
CA ALA A 201 19.93 -19.47 -26.29
C ALA A 201 19.58 -20.97 -26.24
N GLY A 202 18.29 -21.29 -26.10
CA GLY A 202 17.80 -22.68 -26.07
C GLY A 202 17.76 -23.32 -24.68
N ALA A 203 18.24 -22.64 -23.63
CA ALA A 203 18.01 -23.10 -22.26
C ALA A 203 16.50 -23.15 -21.95
N PRO A 204 15.99 -24.19 -21.23
CA PRO A 204 14.58 -24.31 -20.93
C PRO A 204 14.03 -23.08 -20.19
N GLY A 205 12.96 -22.49 -20.73
CA GLY A 205 12.31 -21.30 -20.17
C GLY A 205 13.02 -19.97 -20.44
N ALA A 206 14.15 -19.96 -21.14
CA ALA A 206 14.87 -18.73 -21.47
C ALA A 206 14.16 -17.89 -22.53
N ARG A 207 14.13 -16.58 -22.32
CA ARG A 207 13.56 -15.58 -23.24
C ARG A 207 14.54 -14.44 -23.47
N VAL A 208 14.57 -13.92 -24.70
CA VAL A 208 15.37 -12.75 -25.04
C VAL A 208 14.79 -11.52 -24.36
N HIS A 209 15.66 -10.73 -23.73
CA HIS A 209 15.36 -9.43 -23.15
C HIS A 209 16.36 -8.38 -23.65
N GLN A 210 15.89 -7.16 -23.81
CA GLN A 210 16.75 -5.99 -23.99
C GLN A 210 17.31 -5.58 -22.63
N LYS A 211 18.63 -5.59 -22.50
CA LYS A 211 19.36 -5.29 -21.27
C LYS A 211 19.73 -3.81 -21.26
N HIS A 212 19.38 -3.14 -20.17
CA HIS A 212 19.60 -1.71 -20.00
C HIS A 212 20.31 -1.42 -18.68
N ARG A 213 21.21 -0.43 -18.71
CA ARG A 213 21.71 0.26 -17.53
C ARG A 213 20.74 1.37 -17.16
N LEU A 214 20.28 1.39 -15.91
CA LEU A 214 19.43 2.45 -15.38
C LEU A 214 20.28 3.60 -14.85
N GLU A 215 20.03 4.81 -15.38
CA GLU A 215 20.70 6.02 -14.91
C GLU A 215 20.08 6.55 -13.61
N ALA A 216 20.88 7.26 -12.82
CA ALA A 216 20.37 7.99 -11.66
C ALA A 216 19.33 9.02 -12.14
N THR A 217 18.10 8.92 -11.62
CA THR A 217 17.03 9.84 -12.01
C THR A 217 17.10 11.13 -11.19
N PRO A 218 17.32 12.30 -11.82
CA PRO A 218 17.35 13.57 -11.10
C PRO A 218 15.99 13.95 -10.51
N LYS A 219 15.99 14.78 -9.46
CA LYS A 219 14.80 15.15 -8.68
C LYS A 219 13.69 15.82 -9.52
N ASP A 220 14.05 16.56 -10.56
CA ASP A 220 13.16 17.34 -11.43
C ASP A 220 12.59 16.54 -12.61
N LYS A 221 13.12 15.34 -12.88
CA LYS A 221 12.67 14.53 -14.03
C LYS A 221 11.41 13.76 -13.72
N THR A 222 10.57 13.59 -14.72
CA THR A 222 9.34 12.78 -14.69
C THR A 222 9.54 11.40 -15.31
N GLU A 223 10.71 11.16 -15.89
CA GLU A 223 11.07 9.91 -16.57
C GLU A 223 12.42 9.42 -16.07
N ARG A 224 12.56 8.09 -16.01
CA ARG A 224 13.82 7.39 -15.86
C ARG A 224 14.52 7.34 -17.20
N ARG A 225 15.85 7.24 -17.17
CA ARG A 225 16.68 7.09 -18.38
C ARG A 225 17.38 5.75 -18.37
N PHE A 226 17.44 5.16 -19.55
CA PHE A 226 18.03 3.86 -19.79
C PHE A 226 19.09 4.01 -20.87
N THR A 227 20.26 3.42 -20.62
CA THR A 227 21.26 3.17 -21.64
C THR A 227 21.15 1.70 -22.04
N HIS A 228 20.80 1.44 -23.29
CA HIS A 228 20.81 0.09 -23.83
C HIS A 228 22.24 -0.46 -23.90
N ILE A 229 22.45 -1.67 -23.39
CA ILE A 229 23.78 -2.31 -23.33
C ILE A 229 23.86 -3.64 -24.09
N GLY A 230 22.73 -4.18 -24.58
CA GLY A 230 22.71 -5.37 -25.43
C GLY A 230 21.53 -6.28 -25.14
N GLU A 231 21.54 -7.47 -25.73
CA GLU A 231 20.52 -8.49 -25.51
C GLU A 231 21.02 -9.57 -24.54
N ALA A 232 20.11 -10.11 -23.73
CA ALA A 232 20.40 -11.21 -22.82
C ALA A 232 19.28 -12.26 -22.86
N PHE A 233 19.64 -13.54 -22.80
CA PHE A 233 18.67 -14.60 -22.55
C PHE A 233 18.48 -14.72 -21.05
N VAL A 234 17.26 -14.52 -20.57
CA VAL A 234 16.92 -14.54 -19.15
C VAL A 234 15.87 -15.62 -18.90
N ARG A 235 16.04 -16.38 -17.82
CA ARG A 235 15.03 -17.33 -17.33
C ARG A 235 14.81 -17.18 -15.84
N GLN A 236 13.60 -17.48 -15.40
CA GLN A 236 13.28 -17.63 -13.98
C GLN A 236 13.96 -18.90 -13.45
N SER A 237 14.80 -18.76 -12.42
CA SER A 237 15.54 -19.86 -11.80
C SER A 237 14.90 -20.32 -10.48
N ALA A 238 14.24 -19.42 -9.74
CA ALA A 238 13.60 -19.75 -8.48
C ALA A 238 12.45 -18.78 -8.15
N THR A 239 11.67 -19.15 -7.12
CA THR A 239 10.64 -18.32 -6.50
C THR A 239 10.87 -18.28 -5.01
N LYS A 240 10.82 -17.09 -4.41
CA LYS A 240 10.96 -16.88 -2.96
C LYS A 240 9.72 -16.17 -2.43
N LEU A 241 9.16 -16.66 -1.33
CA LEU A 241 8.09 -15.99 -0.60
C LEU A 241 8.70 -15.19 0.55
N TYR A 242 8.42 -13.90 0.59
CA TYR A 242 8.76 -13.04 1.72
C TYR A 242 7.50 -12.70 2.50
N SER A 243 7.49 -12.92 3.82
CA SER A 243 6.31 -12.79 4.67
C SER A 243 6.61 -12.15 6.03
N GLU A 244 5.56 -11.73 6.72
CA GLU A 244 5.61 -11.11 8.05
C GLU A 244 6.20 -11.95 9.19
N GLU A 245 6.36 -13.26 9.03
CA GLU A 245 7.04 -14.12 10.01
C GLU A 245 8.57 -14.07 9.88
N GLN A 246 9.07 -13.53 8.77
CA GLN A 246 10.50 -13.44 8.50
C GLN A 246 11.11 -12.23 9.21
N ARG A 247 12.34 -12.42 9.70
CA ARG A 247 13.15 -11.30 10.18
C ARG A 247 13.39 -10.31 9.04
N PRO A 248 13.68 -9.03 9.36
CA PRO A 248 14.10 -8.07 8.35
C PRO A 248 15.20 -8.64 7.45
N HIS A 249 14.99 -8.57 6.14
CA HIS A 249 15.88 -9.16 5.13
C HIS A 249 16.53 -8.10 4.26
N ASP A 250 17.76 -8.38 3.85
CA ASP A 250 18.43 -7.58 2.83
C ASP A 250 17.89 -7.97 1.45
N PHE A 251 17.70 -6.99 0.57
CA PHE A 251 17.51 -7.28 -0.84
C PHE A 251 18.81 -7.86 -1.41
N PRO A 252 18.72 -8.97 -2.16
CA PRO A 252 19.90 -9.61 -2.70
C PRO A 252 20.50 -8.77 -3.84
N LEU A 253 21.60 -8.07 -3.56
CA LEU A 253 22.26 -7.17 -4.51
C LEU A 253 22.76 -7.89 -5.76
N GLU A 254 23.18 -9.15 -5.62
CA GLU A 254 23.70 -9.96 -6.72
C GLU A 254 22.59 -10.63 -7.54
N GLU A 255 21.37 -10.76 -6.99
CA GLU A 255 20.29 -11.47 -7.65
C GLU A 255 19.49 -10.54 -8.55
N THR A 256 19.38 -10.92 -9.83
CA THR A 256 18.36 -10.35 -10.70
C THR A 256 17.02 -10.89 -10.26
N HIS A 257 16.06 -10.00 -9.99
CA HIS A 257 14.77 -10.40 -9.48
C HIS A 257 13.64 -9.53 -10.03
N SER A 258 12.42 -10.00 -9.87
CA SER A 258 11.20 -9.22 -10.03
C SER A 258 10.18 -9.60 -8.98
N VAL A 259 9.21 -8.72 -8.74
CA VAL A 259 8.06 -9.04 -7.88
C VAL A 259 6.95 -9.62 -8.74
N ALA A 260 6.42 -10.77 -8.34
CA ALA A 260 5.34 -11.45 -9.04
C ALA A 260 3.99 -11.18 -8.38
N ASP A 261 3.03 -10.70 -9.18
CA ASP A 261 1.63 -10.74 -8.82
C ASP A 261 1.06 -12.12 -9.10
N LEU A 262 1.15 -13.02 -8.12
CA LEU A 262 0.43 -14.30 -8.17
C LEU A 262 -1.03 -14.15 -7.75
N SER A 263 -1.47 -12.93 -7.43
CA SER A 263 -2.80 -12.60 -6.88
C SER A 263 -3.19 -13.41 -5.65
N ARG A 264 -2.21 -13.98 -4.95
CA ARG A 264 -2.39 -14.84 -3.76
C ARG A 264 -1.97 -14.16 -2.46
N HIS A 265 -1.15 -13.10 -2.56
CA HIS A 265 -0.58 -12.41 -1.41
C HIS A 265 -0.52 -10.91 -1.69
N ALA A 266 -0.77 -10.09 -0.66
CA ALA A 266 -0.67 -8.64 -0.71
C ALA A 266 0.09 -8.12 0.52
N GLY A 267 1.39 -7.91 0.35
CA GLY A 267 2.28 -7.48 1.42
C GLY A 267 2.23 -5.98 1.69
N THR A 268 2.65 -5.58 2.88
CA THR A 268 3.05 -4.21 3.18
C THR A 268 4.37 -4.23 3.93
N THR A 269 5.34 -3.44 3.48
CA THR A 269 6.70 -3.45 4.03
C THR A 269 7.23 -2.04 4.28
N LEU A 270 8.17 -1.94 5.23
CA LEU A 270 9.08 -0.81 5.33
C LEU A 270 10.37 -1.17 4.64
N THR A 271 10.91 -0.24 3.87
CA THR A 271 12.20 -0.41 3.20
C THR A 271 13.10 0.76 3.52
N LEU A 272 14.26 0.44 4.07
CA LEU A 272 15.36 1.35 4.28
C LEU A 272 16.32 1.20 3.11
N ALA A 273 16.53 2.28 2.35
CA ALA A 273 17.38 2.30 1.18
C ALA A 273 18.59 3.22 1.42
N ARG A 274 19.82 2.74 1.21
CA ARG A 274 21.02 3.59 1.23
C ARG A 274 21.39 3.99 -0.19
N THR A 275 20.95 5.17 -0.63
CA THR A 275 21.11 5.56 -2.06
C THR A 275 22.30 6.45 -2.37
N GLY A 276 22.98 7.04 -1.36
CA GLY A 276 24.12 7.94 -1.58
C GLY A 276 25.47 7.24 -1.74
N LYS A 277 25.61 5.96 -1.38
CA LYS A 277 26.75 5.12 -1.75
C LYS A 277 26.24 3.87 -2.44
N ALA A 278 26.59 3.70 -3.71
CA ALA A 278 26.24 2.50 -4.47
C ALA A 278 27.20 1.35 -4.13
N MET A 279 26.66 0.13 -4.05
CA MET A 279 27.42 -1.11 -3.86
C MET A 279 27.90 -1.67 -5.21
N HIS A 280 27.21 -1.32 -6.29
CA HIS A 280 27.62 -1.60 -7.67
C HIS A 280 27.61 -0.30 -8.48
N ASP A 281 28.32 -0.29 -9.60
CA ASP A 281 28.34 0.88 -10.48
C ASP A 281 26.94 1.18 -11.06
N ASP A 282 26.21 0.11 -11.43
CA ASP A 282 25.02 0.18 -12.26
C ASP A 282 23.85 -0.64 -11.71
N SER A 283 22.65 -0.05 -11.78
CA SER A 283 21.40 -0.82 -11.73
C SER A 283 21.12 -1.34 -13.14
N ILE A 284 20.65 -2.59 -13.24
CA ILE A 284 20.36 -3.24 -14.52
C ILE A 284 18.87 -3.54 -14.61
N SER A 285 18.27 -3.35 -15.77
CA SER A 285 16.87 -3.68 -16.06
C SER A 285 16.79 -4.52 -17.33
N TYR A 286 15.89 -5.50 -17.36
CA TYR A 286 15.67 -6.37 -18.51
C TYR A 286 14.25 -6.19 -19.03
N ASN A 287 14.09 -5.62 -20.23
CA ASN A 287 12.78 -5.47 -20.85
C ASN A 287 12.45 -6.66 -21.73
N ALA A 288 11.29 -7.28 -21.51
CA ALA A 288 10.80 -8.35 -22.35
C ALA A 288 10.32 -7.75 -23.70
N GLY A 289 10.88 -8.23 -24.80
CA GLY A 289 10.51 -7.80 -26.16
C GLY A 289 11.69 -7.29 -26.97
N THR A 290 11.37 -6.63 -28.09
CA THR A 290 12.34 -6.08 -29.05
C THR A 290 12.50 -4.57 -28.94
N GLU A 291 11.72 -3.91 -28.08
CA GLU A 291 11.76 -2.47 -27.92
C GLU A 291 12.92 -2.05 -27.01
N VAL A 292 13.79 -1.21 -27.55
CA VAL A 292 14.87 -0.58 -26.80
C VAL A 292 14.31 0.64 -26.10
N LEU A 293 14.20 0.54 -24.77
CA LEU A 293 13.73 1.65 -23.95
C LEU A 293 14.89 2.63 -23.73
N THR A 294 14.61 3.90 -23.94
CA THR A 294 15.54 5.00 -23.61
C THR A 294 15.02 5.82 -22.44
N THR A 295 13.70 5.92 -22.29
CA THR A 295 13.04 6.47 -21.10
C THR A 295 11.80 5.68 -20.70
N SER A 296 11.37 5.86 -19.45
CA SER A 296 10.10 5.33 -18.92
C SER A 296 9.52 6.30 -17.89
N PRO A 297 8.20 6.53 -17.86
CA PRO A 297 7.57 7.38 -16.85
C PRO A 297 7.87 6.92 -15.43
N LEU A 298 8.18 7.86 -14.55
CA LEU A 298 8.09 7.62 -13.12
C LEU A 298 6.61 7.53 -12.77
N GLY A 299 6.12 6.35 -12.38
CA GLY A 299 4.75 6.19 -11.87
C GLY A 299 4.54 7.11 -10.66
N ARG A 300 4.05 8.34 -10.85
CA ARG A 300 3.94 9.38 -9.82
C ARG A 300 2.48 9.74 -9.64
N THR A 301 2.10 10.09 -8.41
CA THR A 301 0.78 10.69 -8.16
C THR A 301 0.80 12.15 -8.61
N ALA A 302 0.16 12.45 -9.74
CA ALA A 302 0.13 13.79 -10.33
C ALA A 302 -0.61 14.81 -9.43
N ASP A 303 -1.62 14.35 -8.70
CA ASP A 303 -2.51 15.18 -7.90
C ASP A 303 -2.17 15.13 -6.39
N GLU A 304 -2.23 16.29 -5.73
CA GLU A 304 -1.96 16.41 -4.29
C GLU A 304 -3.07 15.80 -3.44
N GLN A 305 -4.32 16.00 -3.83
CA GLN A 305 -5.48 15.47 -3.11
C GLN A 305 -5.53 13.94 -3.18
N ALA A 306 -5.29 13.36 -4.35
CA ALA A 306 -5.14 11.91 -4.53
C ALA A 306 -3.97 11.34 -3.70
N PHE A 307 -2.88 12.10 -3.54
CA PHE A 307 -1.77 11.68 -2.68
C PHE A 307 -2.13 11.75 -1.20
N LEU A 308 -2.88 12.78 -0.76
CA LEU A 308 -3.40 12.87 0.61
C LEU A 308 -4.37 11.73 0.94
N GLU A 309 -5.27 11.39 0.02
CA GLU A 309 -6.19 10.26 0.17
C GLU A 309 -5.43 8.94 0.30
N ARG A 310 -4.35 8.78 -0.48
CA ARG A 310 -3.45 7.63 -0.36
C ARG A 310 -2.74 7.59 0.98
N LEU A 311 -2.22 8.70 1.50
CA LEU A 311 -1.65 8.74 2.85
C LEU A 311 -2.68 8.36 3.92
N HIS A 312 -3.93 8.82 3.79
CA HIS A 312 -5.01 8.42 4.70
C HIS A 312 -5.36 6.94 4.59
N ARG A 313 -5.28 6.36 3.39
CA ARG A 313 -5.38 4.91 3.18
C ARG A 313 -4.24 4.16 3.86
N SER A 314 -2.99 4.59 3.68
CA SER A 314 -1.82 3.97 4.33
C SER A 314 -1.92 4.05 5.85
N ILE A 315 -2.37 5.18 6.41
CA ILE A 315 -2.64 5.33 7.86
C ILE A 315 -3.68 4.30 8.32
N ALA A 316 -4.79 4.17 7.60
CA ALA A 316 -5.83 3.20 7.94
C ALA A 316 -5.33 1.75 7.86
N ILE A 317 -4.48 1.40 6.89
CA ILE A 317 -3.83 0.08 6.85
C ILE A 317 -2.99 -0.16 8.10
N VAL A 318 -2.13 0.80 8.48
CA VAL A 318 -1.29 0.67 9.66
C VAL A 318 -2.14 0.47 10.92
N GLN A 319 -3.23 1.23 11.05
CA GLN A 319 -4.17 1.10 12.16
C GLN A 319 -4.91 -0.25 12.14
N LEU A 320 -5.27 -0.78 10.96
CA LEU A 320 -5.86 -2.11 10.82
C LEU A 320 -4.87 -3.23 11.14
N VAL A 321 -3.59 -3.06 10.81
CA VAL A 321 -2.52 -4.00 11.21
C VAL A 321 -2.33 -4.00 12.73
N GLN A 322 -2.42 -2.83 13.37
CA GLN A 322 -2.44 -2.76 14.83
C GLN A 322 -3.70 -3.41 15.40
N LEU A 323 -4.88 -3.13 14.85
CA LEU A 323 -6.14 -3.75 15.24
C LEU A 323 -6.07 -5.28 15.17
N ARG A 324 -5.46 -5.83 14.12
CA ARG A 324 -5.22 -7.26 14.00
C ARG A 324 -4.48 -7.81 15.22
N ARG A 325 -3.34 -7.21 15.56
CA ARG A 325 -2.48 -7.67 16.66
C ARG A 325 -3.21 -7.54 18.00
N ASP A 326 -3.93 -6.44 18.19
CA ASP A 326 -4.65 -6.20 19.43
C ASP A 326 -5.88 -7.12 19.57
N LEU A 327 -6.58 -7.42 18.47
CA LEU A 327 -7.70 -8.38 18.44
C LEU A 327 -7.21 -9.80 18.75
N GLU A 328 -6.11 -10.24 18.12
CA GLU A 328 -5.52 -11.54 18.39
C GLU A 328 -5.11 -11.70 19.86
N ALA A 329 -4.47 -10.67 20.44
CA ALA A 329 -4.14 -10.64 21.85
C ALA A 329 -5.39 -10.68 22.74
N TYR A 330 -6.39 -9.85 22.43
CA TYR A 330 -7.65 -9.78 23.15
C TYR A 330 -8.39 -11.13 23.18
N LEU A 331 -8.47 -11.80 22.02
CA LEU A 331 -9.14 -13.10 21.90
C LEU A 331 -8.39 -14.22 22.64
N ARG A 332 -7.04 -14.18 22.68
CA ARG A 332 -6.22 -15.14 23.44
C ARG A 332 -6.40 -15.03 24.96
N GLU A 333 -6.77 -13.86 25.45
CA GLU A 333 -7.06 -13.64 26.87
C GLU A 333 -8.46 -14.15 27.29
N GLN A 334 -9.34 -14.44 26.32
CA GLN A 334 -10.67 -14.98 26.61
C GLN A 334 -10.62 -16.49 26.87
N PRO A 335 -11.53 -17.02 27.72
CA PRO A 335 -11.72 -18.45 27.85
C PRO A 335 -12.04 -19.10 26.49
N PRO A 336 -11.36 -20.19 26.07
CA PRO A 336 -11.64 -20.82 24.77
C PRO A 336 -13.10 -21.24 24.56
N ALA A 337 -13.80 -21.57 25.64
CA ALA A 337 -15.21 -21.96 25.61
C ALA A 337 -16.19 -20.77 25.42
N SER A 338 -15.73 -19.52 25.63
CA SER A 338 -16.55 -18.32 25.40
C SER A 338 -16.41 -17.76 24.00
N LEU A 339 -15.44 -18.24 23.21
CA LEU A 339 -15.22 -17.78 21.85
C LEU A 339 -16.31 -18.32 20.90
N THR A 340 -16.77 -17.46 19.99
CA THR A 340 -17.62 -17.88 18.87
C THR A 340 -16.86 -18.82 17.92
N ALA A 341 -17.54 -19.36 16.90
CA ALA A 341 -16.85 -20.07 15.83
C ALA A 341 -15.93 -19.13 15.04
N GLY A 342 -16.40 -17.94 14.67
CA GLY A 342 -15.62 -16.94 13.94
C GLY A 342 -14.37 -16.49 14.69
N GLU A 343 -14.48 -16.17 15.98
CA GLU A 343 -13.34 -15.79 16.82
C GLU A 343 -12.28 -16.89 16.91
N ARG A 344 -12.68 -18.17 16.91
CA ARG A 344 -11.74 -19.29 16.86
C ARG A 344 -11.04 -19.38 15.50
N CYS A 345 -11.79 -19.25 14.40
CA CYS A 345 -11.21 -19.18 13.06
C CYS A 345 -10.19 -18.03 12.95
N HIS A 346 -10.48 -16.86 13.52
CA HIS A 346 -9.53 -15.74 13.55
C HIS A 346 -8.22 -16.09 14.26
N LEU A 347 -8.27 -16.81 15.38
CA LEU A 347 -7.07 -17.27 16.09
C LEU A 347 -6.29 -18.34 15.32
N GLU A 348 -7.00 -19.24 14.63
CA GLU A 348 -6.41 -20.29 13.79
C GLU A 348 -5.71 -19.69 12.56
N ASP A 349 -6.39 -18.77 11.87
CA ASP A 349 -5.89 -18.11 10.67
C ASP A 349 -4.86 -17.02 10.96
N ALA A 350 -4.67 -16.59 12.21
CA ALA A 350 -3.87 -15.42 12.57
C ALA A 350 -2.42 -15.45 12.05
N LYS A 351 -1.89 -16.63 11.68
CA LYS A 351 -0.54 -16.81 11.11
C LYS A 351 -0.51 -16.91 9.59
N ALA A 352 -1.67 -17.00 8.93
CA ALA A 352 -1.73 -17.13 7.48
C ALA A 352 -1.21 -15.84 6.81
N PRO A 353 -0.33 -15.93 5.79
CA PRO A 353 0.22 -14.76 5.09
C PRO A 353 -0.80 -13.87 4.38
N ASN A 354 -2.06 -14.31 4.26
CA ASN A 354 -3.18 -13.57 3.68
C ASN A 354 -4.34 -13.38 4.68
N TYR A 355 -4.14 -13.67 5.97
CA TYR A 355 -5.14 -13.51 7.03
C TYR A 355 -5.86 -12.15 6.99
N PHE A 356 -5.08 -11.10 6.72
CA PHE A 356 -5.59 -9.74 6.67
C PHE A 356 -6.69 -9.63 5.60
N GLU A 357 -6.44 -10.14 4.40
CA GLU A 357 -7.34 -10.08 3.24
C GLU A 357 -8.46 -11.13 3.28
N THR A 358 -8.20 -12.32 3.82
CA THR A 358 -9.16 -13.45 3.74
C THR A 358 -10.02 -13.63 4.98
N SER A 359 -9.59 -13.13 6.14
CA SER A 359 -10.32 -13.35 7.40
C SER A 359 -10.66 -12.02 8.08
N LEU A 360 -9.67 -11.16 8.36
CA LEU A 360 -9.93 -9.91 9.08
C LEU A 360 -10.83 -8.93 8.33
N LEU A 361 -10.47 -8.53 7.11
CA LEU A 361 -11.26 -7.56 6.35
C LEU A 361 -12.69 -8.07 6.05
N PRO A 362 -12.90 -9.34 5.64
CA PRO A 362 -14.25 -9.90 5.47
C PRO A 362 -15.07 -9.89 6.76
N ALA A 363 -14.49 -10.24 7.90
CA ALA A 363 -15.17 -10.22 9.18
C ALA A 363 -15.62 -8.80 9.59
N LEU A 364 -14.76 -7.80 9.37
CA LEU A 364 -15.11 -6.39 9.60
C LEU A 364 -16.22 -5.91 8.64
N ALA A 365 -16.21 -6.35 7.38
CA ALA A 365 -17.28 -6.03 6.43
C ALA A 365 -18.62 -6.66 6.84
N THR A 366 -18.61 -7.93 7.26
CA THR A 366 -19.80 -8.63 7.77
C THR A 366 -20.34 -7.96 9.03
N LEU A 367 -19.47 -7.52 9.93
CA LEU A 367 -19.87 -6.75 11.11
C LEU A 367 -20.54 -5.42 10.75
N ASP A 368 -19.98 -4.66 9.79
CA ASP A 368 -20.58 -3.40 9.32
C ASP A 368 -21.97 -3.63 8.69
N LEU A 369 -22.13 -4.71 7.91
CA LEU A 369 -23.41 -5.11 7.32
C LEU A 369 -24.45 -5.48 8.39
N ALA A 370 -24.09 -6.33 9.36
CA ALA A 370 -24.98 -6.73 10.46
C ALA A 370 -25.47 -5.51 11.24
N LYS A 371 -24.57 -4.56 11.52
CA LYS A 371 -24.88 -3.29 12.18
C LYS A 371 -25.82 -2.41 11.36
N ALA A 372 -25.58 -2.30 10.06
CA ALA A 372 -26.43 -1.50 9.17
C ALA A 372 -27.89 -1.98 9.17
N VAL A 373 -28.13 -3.28 9.37
CA VAL A 373 -29.48 -3.87 9.44
C VAL A 373 -29.98 -4.10 10.88
N GLY A 374 -29.22 -3.68 11.89
CA GLY A 374 -29.60 -3.82 13.31
C GLY A 374 -29.60 -5.26 13.84
N GLN A 375 -28.79 -6.14 13.25
CA GLN A 375 -28.65 -7.54 13.66
C GLN A 375 -27.39 -7.75 14.52
N ALA A 376 -27.43 -8.77 15.37
CA ALA A 376 -26.25 -9.22 16.10
C ALA A 376 -25.21 -9.82 15.12
N SER A 377 -23.93 -9.74 15.47
CA SER A 377 -22.88 -10.39 14.71
C SER A 377 -22.89 -11.89 14.99
N ASP A 378 -22.86 -12.71 13.94
CA ASP A 378 -22.61 -14.16 14.06
C ASP A 378 -21.10 -14.47 14.11
N GLU A 379 -20.26 -13.51 13.71
CA GLU A 379 -18.80 -13.63 13.66
C GLU A 379 -18.17 -13.40 15.05
N PHE A 380 -18.64 -12.36 15.75
CA PHE A 380 -18.04 -11.89 17.00
C PHE A 380 -19.05 -11.90 18.16
N SER A 381 -18.57 -12.25 19.34
CA SER A 381 -19.34 -12.11 20.58
C SER A 381 -19.68 -10.63 20.87
N PRO A 382 -20.74 -10.33 21.65
CA PRO A 382 -21.08 -8.96 22.02
C PRO A 382 -19.91 -8.18 22.65
N GLU A 383 -19.09 -8.85 23.46
CA GLU A 383 -17.91 -8.29 24.09
C GLU A 383 -16.84 -7.92 23.07
N THR A 384 -16.55 -8.80 22.11
CA THR A 384 -15.62 -8.52 21.01
C THR A 384 -16.15 -7.42 20.08
N VAL A 385 -17.46 -7.36 19.81
CA VAL A 385 -18.06 -6.27 19.04
C VAL A 385 -17.84 -4.93 19.75
N ALA A 386 -18.07 -4.84 21.07
CA ALA A 386 -17.84 -3.62 21.83
C ALA A 386 -16.35 -3.20 21.82
N TYR A 387 -15.44 -4.18 21.89
CA TYR A 387 -14.01 -3.95 21.74
C TYR A 387 -13.65 -3.40 20.35
N LEU A 388 -14.13 -4.04 19.29
CA LEU A 388 -13.90 -3.63 17.90
C LEU A 388 -14.45 -2.23 17.63
N ASP A 389 -15.61 -1.88 18.19
CA ASP A 389 -16.19 -0.55 18.05
C ASP A 389 -15.28 0.55 18.59
N SER A 390 -14.77 0.35 19.81
CA SER A 390 -13.84 1.29 20.40
C SER A 390 -12.53 1.39 19.61
N ALA A 391 -12.07 0.28 19.03
CA ALA A 391 -10.83 0.25 18.28
C ALA A 391 -10.99 0.92 16.89
N LEU A 392 -12.10 0.66 16.21
CA LEU A 392 -12.42 1.20 14.88
C LEU A 392 -12.75 2.68 14.89
N GLU A 393 -13.19 3.26 16.02
CA GLU A 393 -13.37 4.71 16.17
C GLU A 393 -12.11 5.53 15.82
N ARG A 394 -10.93 4.92 15.95
CA ARG A 394 -9.64 5.56 15.63
C ARG A 394 -9.32 5.57 14.14
N ILE A 395 -10.02 4.74 13.36
CA ILE A 395 -9.81 4.60 11.91
C ILE A 395 -10.81 5.49 11.19
N LYS A 396 -10.32 6.35 10.29
CA LYS A 396 -11.20 7.19 9.49
C LYS A 396 -12.14 6.32 8.66
N SER A 397 -13.45 6.59 8.76
CA SER A 397 -14.50 5.79 8.12
C SER A 397 -14.36 5.71 6.59
N THR A 398 -13.98 6.80 5.93
CA THR A 398 -13.84 6.82 4.47
C THR A 398 -12.71 5.89 3.97
N PRO A 399 -11.44 6.03 4.42
CA PRO A 399 -10.40 5.05 4.09
C PRO A 399 -10.73 3.60 4.44
N LEU A 400 -11.35 3.37 5.61
CA LEU A 400 -11.75 2.02 6.04
C LEU A 400 -12.72 1.38 5.04
N ARG A 401 -13.79 2.09 4.68
CA ARG A 401 -14.77 1.60 3.69
C ARG A 401 -14.15 1.34 2.33
N GLN A 402 -13.23 2.18 1.89
CA GLN A 402 -12.51 1.95 0.63
C GLN A 402 -11.67 0.68 0.70
N ILE A 403 -10.93 0.45 1.79
CA ILE A 403 -10.13 -0.77 1.97
C ILE A 403 -11.02 -2.02 1.96
N LEU A 404 -12.16 -1.98 2.64
CA LEU A 404 -13.12 -3.09 2.66
C LEU A 404 -13.71 -3.35 1.26
N ALA A 405 -14.08 -2.30 0.54
CA ALA A 405 -14.62 -2.41 -0.82
C ALA A 405 -13.57 -2.96 -1.82
N ASP A 406 -12.33 -2.45 -1.75
CA ASP A 406 -11.21 -2.94 -2.57
C ASP A 406 -11.00 -4.45 -2.32
N ASN A 407 -11.04 -4.88 -1.06
CA ASN A 407 -10.83 -6.29 -0.69
C ASN A 407 -11.96 -7.19 -1.17
N ASP A 408 -13.21 -6.73 -1.06
CA ASP A 408 -14.39 -7.44 -1.57
C ASP A 408 -14.35 -7.59 -3.10
N GLU A 409 -13.89 -6.58 -3.83
CA GLU A 409 -13.61 -6.69 -5.27
C GLU A 409 -12.54 -7.74 -5.57
N HIS A 410 -11.43 -7.73 -4.83
CA HIS A 410 -10.36 -8.73 -5.01
C HIS A 410 -10.85 -10.16 -4.76
N LEU A 411 -11.62 -10.39 -3.70
CA LEU A 411 -12.18 -11.71 -3.38
C LEU A 411 -13.15 -12.18 -4.47
N ARG A 412 -14.00 -11.30 -5.01
CA ARG A 412 -14.89 -11.63 -6.15
C ARG A 412 -14.11 -11.94 -7.43
N ALA A 413 -12.97 -11.29 -7.64
CA ALA A 413 -12.06 -11.58 -8.74
C ALA A 413 -11.29 -12.90 -8.57
N GLY A 414 -11.49 -13.62 -7.46
CA GLY A 414 -10.80 -14.88 -7.16
C GLY A 414 -9.37 -14.68 -6.66
N HIS A 415 -8.97 -13.46 -6.31
CA HIS A 415 -7.69 -13.23 -5.64
C HIS A 415 -7.70 -13.86 -4.24
N PHE A 416 -6.52 -14.18 -3.72
CA PHE A 416 -6.28 -14.89 -2.46
C PHE A 416 -6.87 -16.30 -2.40
N SER A 417 -7.32 -16.83 -3.52
CA SER A 417 -7.82 -18.20 -3.66
C SER A 417 -6.89 -19.04 -4.56
N ALA A 418 -6.91 -20.35 -4.37
CA ALA A 418 -6.23 -21.30 -5.24
C ALA A 418 -7.28 -22.24 -5.83
N GLU A 419 -7.42 -22.24 -7.16
CA GLU A 419 -8.21 -23.27 -7.83
C GLU A 419 -7.46 -24.61 -7.74
N LEU A 420 -8.12 -25.60 -7.15
CA LEU A 420 -7.65 -26.98 -7.11
C LEU A 420 -8.32 -27.73 -8.24
N SER A 421 -7.53 -28.11 -9.24
CA SER A 421 -8.03 -28.82 -10.41
C SER A 421 -8.27 -30.31 -10.13
N ASN A 422 -7.74 -30.85 -9.03
CA ASN A 422 -7.97 -32.23 -8.61
C ASN A 422 -7.63 -32.48 -7.13
N PHE A 423 -8.07 -33.64 -6.64
CA PHE A 423 -7.89 -34.08 -5.26
C PHE A 423 -6.42 -34.33 -4.86
N GLU A 424 -5.55 -34.67 -5.81
CA GLU A 424 -4.13 -34.89 -5.54
C GLU A 424 -3.38 -33.56 -5.30
N GLN A 425 -3.80 -32.47 -5.93
CA GLN A 425 -3.32 -31.13 -5.63
C GLN A 425 -3.75 -30.67 -4.22
N LEU A 426 -4.97 -31.02 -3.80
CA LEU A 426 -5.42 -30.77 -2.42
C LEU A 426 -4.56 -31.53 -1.39
N LYS A 427 -4.32 -32.84 -1.61
CA LYS A 427 -3.44 -33.63 -0.73
C LYS A 427 -2.01 -33.07 -0.67
N SER A 428 -1.47 -32.66 -1.81
CA SER A 428 -0.11 -32.09 -1.87
C SER A 428 -0.01 -30.78 -1.10
N LEU A 429 -1.06 -29.95 -1.11
CA LEU A 429 -1.14 -28.73 -0.32
C LEU A 429 -1.21 -29.02 1.18
N ILE A 430 -2.06 -29.96 1.59
CA ILE A 430 -2.20 -30.37 3.01
C ILE A 430 -0.87 -30.91 3.55
N ASN A 431 -0.19 -31.77 2.78
CA ASN A 431 1.11 -32.35 3.18
C ASN A 431 2.27 -31.34 3.18
N ALA A 432 2.12 -30.17 2.54
CA ALA A 432 3.13 -29.12 2.56
C ALA A 432 2.96 -28.15 3.75
N THR A 433 1.85 -28.27 4.48
CA THR A 433 1.50 -27.47 5.66
C THR A 433 1.64 -28.22 6.99
N GLU A 434 1.91 -29.54 6.94
CA GLU A 434 2.36 -30.37 8.08
C GLU A 434 3.89 -30.46 8.11
#